data_AF-A0A2I1E3H3-F1
#
_entry.id   AF-A0A2I1E3H3-F1
#
_cell.length_a   1.000
_cell.length_b   1.000
_cell.length_c   1.000
_cell.angle_alpha   90.00
_cell.angle_beta   90.00
_cell.angle_gamma   90.00
#
_symmetry.space_group_name_H-M   'P 1'
#
loop_
_entity.id
_entity.type
_entity.pdbx_description
1 polymer ?
#
loop_
_entity_poly.entity_id
_entity_poly.type
_entity_poly.pdbx_seq_one_letter_code
_entity_poly.pdbx_strand_id
1 'polypeptide(L)'
;MSVLIELNVPHVTPYIVGDLSKEEAKEYFEKHVLPYYDSEFSVFRLEDDNLSFGLNPVRFQGKPAPLWNKDDFIKVMKAIVEAEDRGYIKEMDLVNEIGVEKVRSLITYDLLHRRPTNNYANDIIDPPNEAILTAMNKPSIRAMECRLYDID
;
A
#
# COMPACT_ATOMS: atom_id res chain seq x y z
N MET A 1 34.99 -14.56 -11.47
CA MET A 1 35.63 -13.25 -11.29
C MET A 1 34.50 -12.29 -10.95
N SER A 2 34.28 -12.04 -9.67
CA SER A 2 33.27 -11.13 -9.16
C SER A 2 33.81 -9.70 -9.19
N VAL A 3 32.99 -8.74 -9.61
CA VAL A 3 33.35 -7.32 -9.67
C VAL A 3 32.82 -6.62 -8.42
N LEU A 4 33.73 -6.07 -7.61
CA LEU A 4 33.39 -5.18 -6.49
C LEU A 4 32.99 -3.81 -7.05
N ILE A 5 31.79 -3.35 -6.75
CA ILE A 5 31.43 -1.93 -6.81
C ILE A 5 31.34 -1.43 -5.37
N GLU A 6 32.47 -1.02 -4.80
CA GLU A 6 32.49 -0.32 -3.51
C GLU A 6 32.02 1.14 -3.72
N LEU A 7 30.74 1.39 -3.47
CA LEU A 7 30.27 2.76 -3.26
C LEU A 7 30.53 3.12 -1.80
N ASN A 8 31.66 3.78 -1.52
CA ASN A 8 31.96 4.31 -0.18
C ASN A 8 31.07 5.54 0.12
N VAL A 9 29.81 5.27 0.45
CA VAL A 9 28.84 6.27 0.89
C VAL A 9 28.49 5.96 2.36
N PRO A 10 28.77 6.86 3.32
CA PRO A 10 28.73 6.59 4.77
C PRO A 10 27.37 6.13 5.35
N HIS A 11 26.33 6.05 4.53
CA HIS A 11 24.96 5.69 4.92
C HIS A 11 24.38 4.56 4.08
N VAL A 12 25.20 3.88 3.28
CA VAL A 12 24.78 2.74 2.45
C VAL A 12 25.36 1.47 3.04
N THR A 13 24.50 0.56 3.50
CA THR A 13 24.90 -0.81 3.81
C THR A 13 25.00 -1.57 2.48
N PRO A 14 26.19 -2.00 2.04
CA PRO A 14 26.32 -2.73 0.79
C PRO A 14 25.73 -4.14 0.95
N TYR A 15 24.77 -4.49 0.10
CA TYR A 15 24.24 -5.85 -0.01
C TYR A 15 25.03 -6.62 -1.06
N ILE A 16 25.70 -7.69 -0.65
CA ILE A 16 26.33 -8.63 -1.58
C ILE A 16 25.25 -9.61 -2.03
N VAL A 17 24.70 -9.37 -3.21
CA VAL A 17 23.69 -10.24 -3.81
C VAL A 17 24.39 -11.29 -4.70
N GLY A 18 25.30 -12.08 -4.12
CA GLY A 18 25.94 -13.28 -4.72
C GLY A 18 26.34 -13.21 -6.21
N ASP A 19 26.32 -14.37 -6.87
CA ASP A 19 26.39 -14.52 -8.34
C ASP A 19 24.97 -14.48 -8.95
N LEU A 20 24.08 -13.63 -8.42
CA LEU A 20 22.74 -13.50 -8.97
C LEU A 20 22.76 -12.69 -10.26
N SER A 21 21.96 -13.09 -11.24
CA SER A 21 21.60 -12.24 -12.38
C SER A 21 20.90 -10.97 -11.90
N LYS A 22 20.77 -9.97 -12.79
CA LYS A 22 20.14 -8.70 -12.46
C LYS A 22 18.68 -8.89 -12.01
N GLU A 23 17.99 -9.83 -12.63
CA GLU A 23 16.61 -10.19 -12.34
C GLU A 23 16.49 -10.86 -10.97
N GLU A 24 17.34 -11.86 -10.69
CA GLU A 24 17.38 -12.55 -9.39
C GLU A 24 17.77 -11.60 -8.25
N ALA A 25 18.70 -10.68 -8.50
CA ALA A 25 19.10 -9.69 -7.52
C ALA A 25 17.98 -8.69 -7.21
N LYS A 26 17.22 -8.26 -8.24
CA LYS A 26 16.04 -7.42 -8.07
C LYS A 26 14.98 -8.14 -7.23
N GLU A 27 14.66 -9.39 -7.57
CA GLU A 27 13.68 -10.19 -6.83
C GLU A 27 14.12 -10.38 -5.36
N TYR A 28 15.38 -10.73 -5.12
CA TYR A 28 15.91 -10.88 -3.76
C TYR A 28 15.80 -9.58 -2.96
N PHE A 29 16.18 -8.45 -3.56
CA PHE A 29 16.10 -7.15 -2.92
C PHE A 29 14.65 -6.75 -2.60
N GLU A 30 13.73 -6.94 -3.55
CA GLU A 30 12.29 -6.66 -3.37
C GLU A 30 11.64 -7.56 -2.32
N LYS A 31 12.04 -8.83 -2.23
CA LYS A 31 11.41 -9.80 -1.34
C LYS A 31 12.01 -9.85 0.07
N HIS A 32 13.30 -9.61 0.22
CA HIS A 32 14.02 -9.84 1.48
C HIS A 32 14.61 -8.59 2.10
N VAL A 33 15.01 -7.60 1.29
CA VAL A 33 15.70 -6.41 1.79
C VAL A 33 14.75 -5.24 1.95
N LEU A 34 13.95 -4.94 0.92
CA LEU A 34 13.02 -3.82 0.92
C LEU A 34 11.98 -3.86 2.05
N PRO A 35 11.31 -5.00 2.35
CA PRO A 35 10.31 -5.02 3.41
C PRO A 35 10.88 -4.66 4.79
N TYR A 36 12.13 -5.06 5.07
CA TYR A 36 12.82 -4.72 6.31
C TYR A 36 13.03 -3.21 6.43
N TYR A 37 13.54 -2.56 5.39
CA TYR A 37 13.72 -1.10 5.40
C TYR A 37 12.40 -0.35 5.41
N ASP A 38 11.43 -0.81 4.61
CA ASP A 38 10.10 -0.20 4.55
C ASP A 38 9.48 -0.16 5.95
N SER A 39 9.60 -1.25 6.74
CA SER A 39 9.10 -1.32 8.12
C SER A 39 9.80 -0.39 9.13
N GLU A 40 11.05 0.03 8.84
CA GLU A 40 11.83 0.91 9.70
C GLU A 40 11.58 2.40 9.42
N PHE A 41 10.89 2.76 8.33
CA PHE A 41 10.52 4.16 8.09
C PHE A 41 9.47 4.63 9.09
N SER A 42 9.62 5.88 9.55
CA SER A 42 8.60 6.55 10.36
C SER A 42 7.24 6.61 9.66
N VAL A 43 7.25 6.73 8.33
CA VAL A 43 6.05 6.71 7.50
C VAL A 43 5.34 5.36 7.61
N PHE A 44 6.06 4.24 7.59
CA PHE A 44 5.44 2.92 7.76
C PHE A 44 4.71 2.82 9.10
N ARG A 45 5.33 3.22 10.21
CA ARG A 45 4.68 3.20 11.52
C ARG A 45 3.41 4.05 11.55
N LEU A 46 3.44 5.22 10.92
CA LEU A 46 2.26 6.08 10.80
C LEU A 46 1.15 5.41 9.99
N GLU A 47 1.49 4.77 8.87
CA GLU A 47 0.51 4.04 8.05
C GLU A 47 -0.05 2.82 8.80
N ASP A 48 0.79 2.08 9.51
CA ASP A 48 0.39 0.94 10.34
C ASP A 48 -0.52 1.35 11.50
N ASP A 49 -0.26 2.49 12.13
CA ASP A 49 -1.16 3.12 13.11
C ASP A 49 -2.52 3.48 12.47
N ASN A 50 -2.50 4.04 11.25
CA ASN A 50 -3.72 4.37 10.51
C ASN A 50 -4.56 3.12 10.20
N LEU A 51 -3.93 2.00 9.84
CA LEU A 51 -4.63 0.73 9.60
C LEU A 51 -5.35 0.21 10.84
N SER A 52 -4.84 0.50 12.03
CA SER A 52 -5.54 0.14 13.28
C SER A 52 -6.90 0.82 13.40
N PHE A 53 -7.07 2.04 12.88
CA PHE A 53 -8.37 2.72 12.83
C PHE A 53 -9.29 2.14 11.75
N GLY A 54 -8.73 1.63 10.65
CA GLY A 54 -9.51 0.89 9.65
C GLY A 54 -10.00 -0.46 10.20
N LEU A 55 -9.15 -1.19 10.91
CA LEU A 55 -9.48 -2.50 11.51
C LEU A 55 -10.39 -2.38 12.74
N ASN A 56 -10.30 -1.28 13.48
CA ASN A 56 -11.14 -0.97 14.62
C ASN A 56 -11.79 0.42 14.44
N PRO A 57 -12.89 0.50 13.68
CA PRO A 57 -13.51 1.77 13.32
C PRO A 57 -14.03 2.52 14.55
N VAL A 58 -13.42 3.68 14.83
CA VAL A 58 -13.82 4.60 15.89
C VAL A 58 -14.24 5.94 15.29
N ARG A 59 -15.22 6.60 15.91
CA ARG A 59 -15.63 7.94 15.51
C ARG A 59 -14.59 8.97 15.93
N PHE A 60 -14.05 9.73 14.98
CA PHE A 60 -13.21 10.90 15.27
C PHE A 60 -14.04 12.18 15.39
N GLN A 61 -13.59 13.11 16.23
CA GLN A 61 -14.19 14.42 16.31
C GLN A 61 -14.10 15.13 14.95
N GLY A 62 -15.22 15.66 14.47
CA GLY A 62 -15.30 16.32 13.16
C GLY A 62 -15.53 15.38 11.97
N LYS A 63 -15.50 14.05 12.15
CA LYS A 63 -15.87 13.06 11.12
C LYS A 63 -17.23 12.40 11.42
N PRO A 64 -18.00 11.98 10.40
CA PRO A 64 -19.19 11.17 10.59
C PRO A 64 -18.84 9.82 11.23
N ALA A 65 -19.83 9.09 11.74
CA ALA A 65 -19.58 7.74 12.23
C ALA A 65 -19.08 6.84 11.08
N PRO A 66 -18.06 6.00 11.31
CA PRO A 66 -17.54 5.11 10.30
C PRO A 66 -18.62 4.08 9.93
N LEU A 67 -18.81 3.86 8.63
CA LEU A 67 -19.86 2.97 8.10
C LEU A 67 -19.34 1.59 7.70
N TRP A 68 -18.03 1.38 7.70
CA TRP A 68 -17.40 0.09 7.45
C TRP A 68 -17.19 -0.66 8.77
N ASN A 69 -17.10 -1.99 8.68
CA ASN A 69 -16.66 -2.86 9.77
C ASN A 69 -15.27 -3.47 9.46
N LYS A 70 -14.72 -4.23 10.41
CA LYS A 70 -13.41 -4.87 10.26
C LYS A 70 -13.30 -5.72 8.98
N ASP A 71 -14.32 -6.51 8.67
CA ASP A 71 -14.32 -7.41 7.51
C ASP A 71 -14.36 -6.63 6.18
N ASP A 72 -15.12 -5.53 6.13
CA ASP A 72 -15.12 -4.61 5.00
C ASP A 72 -13.72 -4.04 4.77
N PHE A 73 -13.01 -3.66 5.84
CA PHE A 73 -11.65 -3.12 5.73
C PHE A 73 -10.62 -4.18 5.33
N ILE A 74 -10.77 -5.42 5.80
CA ILE A 74 -9.93 -6.55 5.35
C ILE A 74 -10.05 -6.77 3.84
N LYS A 75 -11.28 -6.71 3.29
CA LYS A 75 -11.50 -6.79 1.83
C LYS A 75 -10.79 -5.68 1.08
N VAL A 76 -10.85 -4.45 1.61
CA VAL A 76 -10.15 -3.29 1.04
C VAL A 76 -8.64 -3.53 1.02
N MET A 77 -8.05 -3.96 2.13
CA MET A 77 -6.61 -4.25 2.20
C MET A 77 -6.21 -5.33 1.19
N LYS A 78 -6.98 -6.43 1.08
CA LYS A 78 -6.74 -7.49 0.10
C LYS A 78 -6.78 -6.94 -1.33
N ALA A 79 -7.82 -6.17 -1.68
CA ALA A 79 -7.96 -5.58 -3.01
C ALA A 79 -6.81 -4.64 -3.37
N ILE A 80 -6.30 -3.85 -2.41
CA ILE A 80 -5.17 -2.95 -2.63
C ILE A 80 -3.85 -3.73 -2.81
N VAL A 81 -3.58 -4.72 -1.97
CA VAL A 81 -2.36 -5.54 -2.04
C VAL A 81 -2.33 -6.34 -3.36
N GLU A 82 -3.44 -6.99 -3.72
CA GLU A 82 -3.56 -7.72 -4.99
C GLU A 82 -3.41 -6.82 -6.22
N ALA A 83 -3.64 -5.52 -6.07
CA ALA A 83 -3.52 -4.54 -7.13
C ALA A 83 -2.18 -3.77 -7.11
N GLU A 84 -1.19 -4.14 -6.28
CA GLU A 84 0.07 -3.39 -6.14
C GLU A 84 0.76 -3.15 -7.50
N ASP A 85 0.89 -4.19 -8.33
CA ASP A 85 1.54 -4.11 -9.65
C ASP A 85 0.85 -3.10 -10.58
N ARG A 86 -0.47 -2.96 -10.45
CA ARG A 86 -1.27 -2.00 -11.22
C ARG A 86 -1.31 -0.62 -10.55
N GLY A 87 -1.10 -0.54 -9.24
CA GLY A 87 -1.08 0.67 -8.43
C GLY A 87 -2.46 1.24 -8.07
N TYR A 88 -3.57 0.62 -8.50
CA TYR A 88 -4.92 1.09 -8.21
C TYR A 88 -5.98 -0.01 -8.26
N ILE A 89 -7.12 0.25 -7.61
CA ILE A 89 -8.39 -0.49 -7.79
C ILE A 89 -9.46 0.44 -8.37
N LYS A 90 -10.44 -0.11 -9.07
CA LYS A 90 -11.56 0.69 -9.59
C LYS A 90 -12.55 0.96 -8.46
N GLU A 91 -13.04 2.20 -8.37
CA GLU A 91 -14.00 2.57 -7.32
C GLU A 91 -15.27 1.72 -7.43
N MET A 92 -15.79 1.50 -8.64
CA MET A 92 -17.04 0.76 -8.83
C MET A 92 -16.93 -0.71 -8.45
N ASP A 93 -15.77 -1.35 -8.64
CA ASP A 93 -15.55 -2.74 -8.24
C ASP A 93 -15.65 -2.85 -6.71
N LEU A 94 -14.97 -1.95 -5.98
CA LEU A 94 -15.05 -1.92 -4.52
C LEU A 94 -16.46 -1.54 -4.02
N VAL A 95 -17.14 -0.61 -4.69
CA VAL A 95 -18.53 -0.23 -4.37
C VAL A 95 -19.47 -1.43 -4.51
N ASN A 96 -19.29 -2.27 -5.54
CA ASN A 96 -20.07 -3.49 -5.72
C ASN A 96 -19.79 -4.52 -4.62
N GLU A 97 -18.57 -4.52 -4.06
CA GLU A 97 -18.16 -5.48 -3.04
C GLU A 97 -18.61 -5.13 -1.62
N ILE A 98 -18.44 -3.87 -1.21
CA ILE A 98 -18.69 -3.43 0.17
C ILE A 98 -19.81 -2.39 0.31
N GLY A 99 -20.26 -1.79 -0.80
CA GLY A 99 -21.30 -0.78 -0.84
C GLY A 99 -20.79 0.66 -0.83
N VAL A 100 -21.52 1.54 -1.54
CA VAL A 100 -21.12 2.93 -1.80
C VAL A 100 -20.89 3.77 -0.54
N GLU A 101 -21.76 3.62 0.47
CA GLU A 101 -21.65 4.40 1.70
C GLU A 101 -20.41 4.01 2.51
N LYS A 102 -19.99 2.75 2.44
CA LYS A 102 -18.76 2.27 3.11
C LYS A 102 -17.52 2.80 2.41
N VAL A 103 -17.47 2.74 1.08
CA VAL A 103 -16.37 3.29 0.27
C VAL A 103 -16.20 4.79 0.54
N ARG A 104 -17.30 5.57 0.52
CA ARG A 104 -17.29 7.00 0.86
C ARG A 104 -16.80 7.27 2.29
N SER A 105 -17.21 6.43 3.23
CA SER A 105 -16.77 6.52 4.62
C SER A 105 -15.27 6.28 4.76
N LEU A 106 -14.70 5.30 4.04
CA LEU A 106 -13.26 5.02 4.03
C LEU A 106 -12.45 6.19 3.44
N ILE A 107 -12.95 6.79 2.36
CA ILE A 107 -12.34 7.99 1.75
C ILE A 107 -12.39 9.18 2.73
N THR A 108 -13.52 9.39 3.40
CA THR A 108 -13.66 10.45 4.43
C THR A 108 -12.67 10.30 5.58
N TYR A 109 -12.26 9.06 5.85
CA TYR A 109 -11.30 8.73 6.88
C TYR A 109 -9.85 8.72 6.41
N ASP A 110 -9.59 9.09 5.15
CA ASP A 110 -8.25 9.11 4.53
C ASP A 110 -7.57 7.73 4.51
N LEU A 111 -8.36 6.65 4.58
CA LEU A 111 -7.90 5.27 4.47
C LEU A 111 -7.77 4.82 3.00
N LEU A 112 -8.42 5.54 2.09
CA LEU A 112 -8.35 5.36 0.65
C LEU A 112 -8.23 6.71 -0.04
N HIS A 113 -7.32 6.81 -1.00
CA HIS A 113 -7.16 8.01 -1.80
C HIS A 113 -7.96 7.88 -3.10
N ARG A 114 -8.96 8.75 -3.28
CA ARG A 114 -9.82 8.75 -4.47
C ARG A 114 -9.26 9.66 -5.55
N ARG A 115 -9.07 9.12 -6.76
CA ARG A 115 -8.68 9.87 -7.95
C ARG A 115 -9.84 9.83 -8.97
N PRO A 116 -10.62 10.92 -9.11
CA PRO A 116 -11.88 10.89 -9.88
C PRO A 116 -11.71 10.78 -11.40
N THR A 117 -10.55 11.16 -11.92
CA THR A 117 -10.22 11.19 -13.35
C THR A 117 -8.77 10.78 -13.56
N ASN A 118 -8.40 10.36 -14.76
CA ASN A 118 -7.00 10.08 -15.12
C ASN A 118 -6.17 11.34 -15.43
N ASN A 119 -6.76 12.53 -15.41
CA ASN A 119 -6.01 13.77 -15.54
C ASN A 119 -4.94 13.85 -14.44
N TYR A 120 -3.68 14.02 -14.85
CA TYR A 120 -2.50 14.11 -13.97
C TYR A 120 -2.16 12.82 -13.20
N ALA A 121 -2.69 11.66 -13.60
CA ALA A 121 -2.32 10.35 -13.05
C ALA A 121 -1.08 9.76 -13.75
N ASN A 122 -0.04 10.57 -13.97
CA ASN A 122 1.16 10.19 -14.71
C ASN A 122 2.04 9.16 -13.97
N ASP A 123 1.77 8.95 -12.68
CA ASP A 123 2.40 7.95 -11.81
C ASP A 123 1.82 6.54 -12.00
N ILE A 124 0.73 6.39 -12.75
CA ILE A 124 0.06 5.12 -13.02
C ILE A 124 0.24 4.75 -14.49
N ILE A 125 0.52 3.47 -14.76
CA ILE A 125 0.61 2.95 -16.12
C ILE A 125 -0.82 2.78 -16.68
N ASP A 126 -1.10 3.41 -17.81
CA ASP A 126 -2.39 3.35 -18.52
C ASP A 126 -3.64 3.51 -17.61
N PRO A 127 -3.77 4.65 -16.91
CA PRO A 127 -4.88 4.87 -15.99
C PRO A 127 -6.22 4.97 -16.74
N PRO A 128 -7.27 4.28 -16.26
CA PRO A 128 -8.56 4.26 -16.93
C PRO A 128 -9.24 5.62 -16.79
N ASN A 129 -10.08 5.99 -17.76
CA ASN A 129 -10.88 7.22 -17.69
C ASN A 129 -12.12 7.03 -16.80
N GLU A 130 -11.91 6.60 -15.57
CA GLU A 130 -12.93 6.40 -14.53
C GLU A 130 -12.32 6.65 -13.15
N ALA A 131 -13.16 6.67 -12.12
CA ALA A 131 -12.68 6.90 -10.77
C ALA A 131 -11.97 5.66 -10.21
N ILE A 132 -10.75 5.88 -9.70
CA ILE A 132 -9.91 4.85 -9.11
C ILE A 132 -9.58 5.19 -7.66
N LEU A 133 -9.21 4.17 -6.91
CA LEU A 133 -8.78 4.27 -5.52
C LEU A 133 -7.34 3.74 -5.42
N THR A 134 -6.51 4.44 -4.66
CA THR A 134 -5.13 4.04 -4.38
C THR A 134 -4.90 4.01 -2.88
N ALA A 135 -3.86 3.28 -2.45
CA ALA A 135 -3.26 3.50 -1.14
C ALA A 135 -2.72 4.94 -1.03
N MET A 136 -2.44 5.40 0.19
CA MET A 136 -1.84 6.71 0.43
C MET A 136 -0.40 6.77 -0.09
N ASN A 137 0.35 5.68 0.09
CA ASN A 137 1.73 5.53 -0.36
C ASN A 137 2.16 4.05 -0.34
N LYS A 138 3.38 3.76 -0.78
CA LYS A 138 3.93 2.39 -0.79
C LYS A 138 4.09 1.78 0.62
N PRO A 139 4.56 2.52 1.64
CA PRO A 139 4.54 2.03 3.03
C PRO A 139 3.15 1.58 3.51
N SER A 140 2.06 2.24 3.11
CA SER A 140 0.70 1.78 3.43
C SER A 140 0.42 0.38 2.89
N ILE A 141 0.83 0.07 1.65
CA ILE A 141 0.64 -1.25 1.05
C ILE A 141 1.42 -2.31 1.83
N ARG A 142 2.67 -2.02 2.20
CA ARG A 142 3.49 -2.93 3.03
C ARG A 142 2.90 -3.16 4.41
N ALA A 143 2.37 -2.12 5.05
CA ALA A 143 1.67 -2.26 6.31
C ALA A 143 0.41 -3.15 6.16
N MET A 144 -0.33 -3.02 5.06
CA MET A 144 -1.48 -3.87 4.77
C MET A 144 -1.07 -5.34 4.60
N GLU A 145 0.02 -5.62 3.88
CA GLU A 145 0.57 -6.97 3.73
C GLU A 145 0.91 -7.60 5.10
N CYS A 146 1.64 -6.86 5.95
CA CYS A 146 1.99 -7.33 7.29
C CYS A 146 0.75 -7.64 8.14
N ARG A 147 -0.23 -6.72 8.15
CA ARG A 147 -1.47 -6.91 8.93
C ARG A 147 -2.32 -8.07 8.40
N LEU A 148 -2.37 -8.27 7.09
CA LEU A 148 -3.09 -9.40 6.50
C LEU A 148 -2.45 -10.73 6.89
N TYR A 149 -1.11 -10.81 6.86
CA TYR A 149 -0.37 -11.98 7.33
C TYR A 149 -0.65 -12.34 8.80
N ASP A 150 -0.83 -11.34 9.67
CA ASP A 150 -1.15 -11.54 11.08
C ASP A 150 -2.61 -11.93 11.36
N ILE A 151 -3.51 -11.72 10.39
CA ILE A 151 -4.95 -12.00 10.51
C ILE A 151 -5.31 -13.40 10.02
N ASP A 152 -4.60 -13.91 9.00
CA ASP A 152 -4.78 -15.24 8.41
C ASP A 152 -4.25 -16.37 9.34
#